data_AF-J2RFS0-F1
#
_entry.id   AF-J2RFS0-F1
#
_cell.length_a   1.000
_cell.length_b   1.000
_cell.length_c   1.000
_cell.angle_alpha   90.00
_cell.angle_beta   90.00
_cell.angle_gamma   90.00
#
_symmetry.space_group_name_H-M   'P 1'
#
loop_
_entity.id
_entity.type
_entity.pdbx_description
1 polymer ?
#
loop_
_entity_poly.entity_id
_entity_poly.type
_entity_poly.pdbx_seq_one_letter_code
_entity_poly.pdbx_strand_id
1 'polypeptide(L)'
;MSLKVIVIATALALSATFAAAEDMQMDMSKPMGDHSAASHAFAEANSKMHKDMAITYSGDEDVDFVRGMIPHHQGAIDMAKIELKYGKDPEIRKLAEAVIKAQEAEIADMQAWLKAQGK
;
A
#
# COMPACT_ATOMS: atom_id res chain seq x y z
N MET A 1 -16.98 -1.14 80.63
CA MET A 1 -17.74 -0.52 79.53
C MET A 1 -16.80 0.42 78.81
N SER A 2 -16.24 -0.01 77.68
CA SER A 2 -15.34 0.84 76.89
C SER A 2 -15.65 0.62 75.41
N LEU A 3 -16.01 1.72 74.78
CA LEU A 3 -16.58 1.88 73.46
C LEU A 3 -15.56 1.48 72.38
N LYS A 4 -15.98 0.64 71.42
CA LYS A 4 -15.19 0.32 70.22
C LYS A 4 -15.28 1.50 69.25
N VAL A 5 -14.19 2.23 69.06
CA VAL A 5 -14.03 3.17 67.94
C VAL A 5 -13.21 2.46 66.88
N ILE A 6 -13.88 2.01 65.82
CA ILE A 6 -13.25 1.52 64.59
C ILE A 6 -12.91 2.76 63.77
N VAL A 7 -11.62 3.09 63.67
CA VAL A 7 -11.13 4.10 62.73
C VAL A 7 -10.96 3.42 61.37
N ILE A 8 -11.87 3.71 60.45
CA ILE A 8 -11.76 3.33 59.04
C ILE A 8 -10.81 4.35 58.39
N ALA A 9 -9.58 3.93 58.13
CA ALA A 9 -8.66 4.67 57.27
C ALA A 9 -9.08 4.47 55.81
N THR A 10 -9.81 5.44 55.25
CA THR A 10 -10.07 5.51 53.81
C THR A 10 -8.80 5.95 53.09
N ALA A 11 -8.09 4.98 52.52
CA ALA A 11 -7.01 5.26 51.58
C ALA A 11 -7.60 5.86 50.29
N LEU A 12 -7.21 7.10 49.98
CA LEU A 12 -7.50 7.79 48.73
C LEU A 12 -6.75 7.05 47.61
N ALA A 13 -7.46 6.19 46.86
CA ALA A 13 -6.92 5.59 45.65
C ALA A 13 -6.90 6.64 44.54
N LEU A 14 -5.70 7.06 44.18
CA LEU A 14 -5.42 7.94 43.05
C LEU A 14 -5.83 7.21 41.76
N SER A 15 -6.94 7.63 41.15
CA SER A 15 -7.40 7.12 39.86
C SER A 15 -6.45 7.61 38.76
N ALA A 16 -5.43 6.80 38.45
CA ALA A 16 -4.67 6.93 37.22
C ALA A 16 -5.58 6.50 36.06
N THR A 17 -6.06 7.47 35.29
CA THR A 17 -6.66 7.20 33.99
C THR A 17 -5.57 6.66 33.08
N PHE A 18 -5.54 5.35 32.90
CA PHE A 18 -4.86 4.73 31.76
C PHE A 18 -5.61 5.18 30.50
N ALA A 19 -5.12 6.24 29.85
CA ALA A 19 -5.45 6.47 28.45
C ALA A 19 -4.83 5.31 27.66
N ALA A 20 -5.67 4.40 27.19
CA ALA A 20 -5.26 3.40 26.23
C ALA A 20 -4.69 4.14 25.00
N ALA A 21 -3.43 3.91 24.69
CA ALA A 21 -2.93 4.18 23.36
C ALA A 21 -3.66 3.18 22.44
N GLU A 22 -4.76 3.62 21.82
CA GLU A 22 -5.30 2.93 20.67
C GLU A 22 -4.19 2.90 19.62
N ASP A 23 -3.83 1.68 19.24
CA ASP A 23 -2.89 1.36 18.17
C ASP A 23 -3.37 2.10 16.91
N MET A 24 -2.74 3.23 16.58
CA MET A 24 -3.01 3.96 15.34
C MET A 24 -2.44 3.14 14.19
N GLN A 25 -3.18 2.11 13.80
CA GLN A 25 -2.93 1.35 12.60
C GLN A 25 -3.22 2.28 11.42
N MET A 26 -2.20 2.99 10.95
CA MET A 26 -2.28 3.86 9.78
C MET A 26 -2.68 3.01 8.57
N ASP A 27 -3.92 3.18 8.12
CA ASP A 27 -4.45 2.53 6.94
C ASP A 27 -3.71 3.04 5.69
N MET A 28 -2.72 2.27 5.24
CA MET A 28 -1.89 2.58 4.07
C MET A 28 -2.70 2.65 2.75
N SER A 29 -4.00 2.28 2.77
CA SER A 29 -4.89 2.47 1.62
C SER A 29 -5.37 3.92 1.48
N LYS A 30 -5.24 4.74 2.52
CA LYS A 30 -5.58 6.17 2.46
C LYS A 30 -4.34 7.00 2.12
N PRO A 31 -4.42 7.89 1.11
CA PRO A 31 -3.33 8.80 0.83
C PRO A 31 -3.09 9.72 2.02
N MET A 32 -1.82 9.88 2.41
CA MET A 32 -1.40 10.93 3.33
C MET A 32 -1.34 12.26 2.56
N GLY A 33 -1.87 13.33 3.15
CA GLY A 33 -1.90 14.65 2.51
C GLY A 33 -3.28 14.97 1.92
N ASP A 34 -3.34 15.38 0.65
CA ASP A 34 -4.62 15.70 0.03
C ASP A 34 -5.48 14.47 -0.28
N HIS A 35 -6.80 14.66 -0.29
CA HIS A 35 -7.80 13.64 -0.59
C HIS A 35 -8.47 13.91 -1.94
N SER A 36 -7.72 14.43 -2.91
CA SER A 36 -8.24 14.61 -4.26
C SER A 36 -8.56 13.27 -4.93
N ALA A 37 -9.40 13.31 -5.97
CA ALA A 37 -9.67 12.12 -6.78
C ALA A 37 -8.40 11.51 -7.41
N ALA A 38 -7.39 12.35 -7.70
CA ALA A 38 -6.09 11.89 -8.19
C ALA A 38 -5.31 11.16 -7.10
N SER A 39 -5.21 11.72 -5.89
CA SER A 39 -4.50 11.09 -4.77
C SER A 39 -5.12 9.78 -4.34
N HIS A 40 -6.46 9.68 -4.33
CA HIS A 40 -7.14 8.39 -4.11
C HIS A 40 -6.83 7.38 -5.21
N ALA A 41 -6.83 7.79 -6.49
CA ALA A 41 -6.51 6.88 -7.59
C ALA A 41 -5.07 6.38 -7.53
N PHE A 42 -4.10 7.25 -7.20
CA PHE A 42 -2.71 6.84 -7.01
C PHE A 42 -2.55 5.88 -5.84
N ALA A 43 -3.21 6.14 -4.70
CA ALA A 43 -3.19 5.24 -3.55
C ALA A 43 -3.80 3.87 -3.89
N GLU A 44 -4.90 3.84 -4.64
CA GLU A 44 -5.53 2.60 -5.10
C GLU A 44 -4.62 1.82 -6.05
N ALA A 45 -4.02 2.49 -7.05
CA ALA A 45 -3.07 1.85 -7.97
C ALA A 45 -1.85 1.27 -7.25
N ASN A 46 -1.29 2.00 -6.29
CA ASN A 46 -0.17 1.54 -5.49
C ASN A 46 -0.55 0.35 -4.59
N SER A 47 -1.71 0.40 -3.94
CA SER A 47 -2.23 -0.69 -3.12
C SER A 47 -2.46 -1.96 -3.95
N LYS A 48 -3.06 -1.81 -5.14
CA LYS A 48 -3.27 -2.91 -6.09
C LYS A 48 -1.93 -3.52 -6.53
N MET A 49 -0.96 -2.69 -6.93
CA MET A 49 0.38 -3.15 -7.31
C MET A 49 1.03 -3.96 -6.19
N HIS A 50 1.05 -3.46 -4.96
CA HIS A 50 1.63 -4.19 -3.82
C HIS A 50 0.94 -5.51 -3.53
N LYS A 51 -0.39 -5.54 -3.63
CA LYS A 51 -1.17 -6.78 -3.47
C LYS A 51 -0.83 -7.79 -4.55
N ASP A 52 -0.75 -7.37 -5.80
CA ASP A 52 -0.49 -8.26 -6.94
C ASP A 52 0.98 -8.73 -6.98
N MET A 53 1.91 -7.92 -6.46
CA MET A 53 3.32 -8.29 -6.27
C MET A 53 3.55 -9.29 -5.12
N ALA A 54 2.56 -9.53 -4.26
CA ALA A 54 2.66 -10.50 -3.16
C ALA A 54 2.57 -11.95 -3.68
N ILE A 55 3.53 -12.33 -4.53
CA ILE A 55 3.62 -13.64 -5.15
C ILE A 55 4.10 -14.70 -4.14
N THR A 56 3.76 -15.96 -4.42
CA THR A 56 4.43 -17.09 -3.77
C THR A 56 5.73 -17.38 -4.52
N TYR A 57 6.86 -17.21 -3.84
CA TYR A 57 8.17 -17.52 -4.41
C TYR A 57 8.29 -19.01 -4.73
N SER A 58 8.75 -19.30 -5.94
CA SER A 58 8.94 -20.64 -6.44
C SER A 58 10.34 -21.20 -6.15
N GLY A 59 11.29 -20.32 -5.79
CA GLY A 59 12.70 -20.67 -5.59
C GLY A 59 13.50 -20.72 -6.89
N ASP A 60 12.91 -20.26 -7.99
CA ASP A 60 13.56 -20.00 -9.27
C ASP A 60 13.61 -18.49 -9.44
N GLU A 61 14.82 -17.92 -9.37
CA GLU A 61 15.03 -16.47 -9.31
C GLU A 61 14.52 -15.76 -10.56
N ASP A 62 14.69 -16.37 -11.74
CA ASP A 62 14.24 -15.79 -13.00
C ASP A 62 12.70 -15.77 -13.07
N VAL A 63 12.07 -16.88 -12.68
CA VAL A 63 10.60 -16.97 -12.63
C VAL A 63 10.02 -16.01 -11.60
N ASP A 64 10.62 -15.92 -10.42
CA ASP A 64 10.15 -15.06 -9.34
C ASP A 64 10.34 -13.57 -9.70
N PHE A 65 11.45 -13.22 -10.36
CA PHE A 65 11.65 -11.89 -10.92
C PHE A 65 10.56 -11.54 -11.93
N VAL A 66 10.32 -12.39 -12.94
CA VAL A 66 9.34 -12.13 -13.99
C VAL A 66 7.91 -12.04 -13.42
N ARG A 67 7.54 -12.97 -12.52
CA ARG A 67 6.22 -12.98 -11.87
C ARG A 67 5.99 -11.75 -10.98
N GLY A 68 7.03 -11.25 -10.31
CA GLY A 68 6.93 -10.01 -9.53
C GLY A 68 6.95 -8.75 -10.41
N MET A 69 7.65 -8.79 -11.54
CA MET A 69 7.86 -7.63 -12.37
C MET A 69 6.66 -7.31 -13.28
N ILE A 70 5.88 -8.32 -13.69
CA ILE A 70 4.61 -8.12 -14.41
C ILE A 70 3.64 -7.19 -13.64
N PRO A 71 3.25 -7.48 -12.36
CA PRO A 71 2.35 -6.61 -11.62
C PRO A 71 2.99 -5.26 -11.24
N HIS A 72 4.30 -5.20 -11.04
CA HIS A 72 5.01 -3.93 -10.87
C HIS A 72 4.84 -3.04 -12.11
N HIS A 73 5.03 -3.62 -13.30
CA HIS A 73 4.88 -2.89 -14.55
C HIS A 73 3.43 -2.47 -14.81
N GLN A 74 2.47 -3.33 -14.46
CA GLN A 74 1.06 -2.98 -14.51
C GLN A 74 0.73 -1.79 -13.60
N GLY A 75 1.31 -1.74 -12.39
CA GLY A 75 1.18 -0.59 -11.48
C GLY A 75 1.69 0.71 -12.10
N ALA A 76 2.84 0.68 -12.77
CA ALA A 76 3.38 1.85 -13.47
C ALA A 76 2.47 2.31 -14.63
N ILE A 77 1.90 1.38 -15.40
CA ILE A 77 0.90 1.68 -16.44
C ILE A 77 -0.34 2.33 -15.84
N ASP A 78 -0.86 1.80 -14.72
CA ASP A 78 -2.06 2.32 -14.06
C ASP A 78 -1.82 3.74 -13.55
N MET A 79 -0.65 4.02 -12.95
CA MET A 79 -0.24 5.35 -12.53
C MET A 79 -0.06 6.33 -13.71
N ALA A 80 0.54 5.87 -14.81
CA ALA A 80 0.67 6.68 -16.03
C ALA A 80 -0.70 7.05 -16.61
N LYS A 81 -1.68 6.13 -16.58
CA LYS A 81 -3.07 6.43 -16.99
C LYS A 81 -3.74 7.46 -16.07
N ILE A 82 -3.43 7.45 -14.77
CA ILE A 82 -3.91 8.46 -13.82
C ILE A 82 -3.31 9.83 -14.17
N GLU A 83 -2.02 9.91 -14.50
CA GLU A 83 -1.38 11.15 -14.97
C GLU A 83 -2.04 11.66 -16.26
N LEU A 84 -2.33 10.78 -17.23
CA LEU A 84 -3.05 11.19 -18.45
C LEU A 84 -4.47 11.67 -18.19
N LYS A 85 -5.09 11.27 -17.07
CA LYS A 85 -6.45 11.67 -16.69
C LYS A 85 -6.47 13.00 -15.91
N TYR A 86 -5.55 13.20 -14.96
CA TYR A 86 -5.60 14.34 -14.03
C TYR A 86 -4.46 15.34 -14.21
N GLY A 87 -3.32 14.89 -14.72
CA GLY A 87 -2.13 15.68 -14.96
C GLY A 87 -2.28 16.66 -16.11
N LYS A 88 -1.57 17.78 -16.01
CA LYS A 88 -1.72 18.94 -16.92
C LYS A 88 -0.43 19.32 -17.62
N ASP A 89 0.71 18.89 -17.11
CA ASP A 89 2.01 19.23 -17.69
C ASP A 89 2.24 18.40 -18.97
N PRO A 90 2.48 19.04 -20.14
CA PRO A 90 2.59 18.32 -21.40
C PRO A 90 3.83 17.41 -21.48
N GLU A 91 4.93 17.74 -20.80
CA GLU A 91 6.13 16.92 -20.80
C GLU A 91 5.92 15.66 -19.95
N ILE A 92 5.29 15.79 -18.79
CA ILE A 92 4.99 14.66 -17.91
C ILE A 92 3.92 13.75 -18.52
N ARG A 93 2.92 14.30 -19.21
CA ARG A 93 1.96 13.49 -19.97
C ARG A 93 2.62 12.72 -21.10
N LYS A 94 3.56 13.32 -21.82
CA LYS A 94 4.34 12.62 -22.85
C LYS A 94 5.19 11.50 -22.24
N LEU A 95 5.77 11.71 -21.06
CA LEU A 95 6.44 10.66 -20.32
C LEU A 95 5.48 9.52 -19.96
N ALA A 96 4.27 9.82 -19.49
CA ALA A 96 3.26 8.82 -19.16
C ALA A 96 2.86 7.96 -20.37
N GLU A 97 2.67 8.56 -21.55
CA GLU A 97 2.42 7.81 -22.80
C GLU A 97 3.59 6.87 -23.15
N ALA A 98 4.83 7.35 -22.98
CA ALA A 98 6.03 6.55 -23.22
C ALA A 98 6.15 5.37 -22.23
N VAL A 99 5.84 5.61 -20.94
CA VAL A 99 5.81 4.57 -19.91
C VAL A 99 4.80 3.49 -20.26
N ILE A 100 3.57 3.86 -20.65
CA ILE A 100 2.54 2.88 -21.04
C ILE A 100 3.05 2.00 -22.17
N LYS A 101 3.55 2.60 -23.25
CA LYS A 101 4.01 1.85 -24.42
C LYS A 101 5.17 0.91 -24.08
N ALA A 102 6.16 1.38 -23.32
CA ALA A 102 7.33 0.57 -22.98
C ALA A 102 6.93 -0.61 -22.08
N GLN A 103 6.16 -0.35 -21.04
CA GLN A 103 5.85 -1.38 -20.04
C GLN A 103 4.81 -2.39 -20.53
N GLU A 104 3.92 -2.02 -21.46
CA GLU A 104 3.06 -2.98 -22.15
C GLU A 104 3.89 -3.97 -22.99
N ALA A 105 4.94 -3.50 -23.65
CA ALA A 105 5.84 -4.38 -24.41
C ALA A 105 6.65 -5.30 -23.48
N GLU A 106 7.20 -4.77 -22.39
CA GLU A 106 7.95 -5.56 -21.40
C GLU A 106 7.07 -6.62 -20.71
N ILE A 107 5.80 -6.31 -20.41
CA ILE A 107 4.84 -7.31 -19.92
C ILE A 107 4.63 -8.42 -20.95
N ALA A 108 4.46 -8.08 -22.24
CA ALA A 108 4.27 -9.07 -23.28
C ALA A 108 5.49 -9.99 -23.43
N ASP A 109 6.71 -9.43 -23.37
CA ASP A 109 7.96 -10.19 -23.41
C ASP A 109 8.09 -11.14 -22.21
N MET A 110 7.79 -10.65 -21.01
CA MET A 110 7.79 -11.43 -19.77
C MET A 110 6.78 -12.58 -19.79
N GLN A 111 5.56 -12.32 -20.27
CA GLN A 111 4.53 -13.35 -20.42
C GLN A 111 4.92 -14.40 -21.46
N ALA A 112 5.51 -13.97 -22.59
CA ALA A 112 6.00 -14.88 -23.61
C ALA A 112 7.14 -15.77 -23.08
N TRP A 113 8.05 -15.19 -22.28
CA TRP A 113 9.12 -15.92 -21.64
C TRP A 113 8.59 -16.99 -20.67
N LEU A 114 7.66 -16.64 -19.76
CA LEU A 114 7.04 -17.63 -18.85
C LEU A 114 6.40 -18.79 -19.62
N LYS A 115 5.66 -18.48 -20.68
CA LYS A 115 5.03 -19.49 -21.54
C LYS A 115 6.07 -20.41 -22.19
N ALA A 116 7.20 -19.86 -22.64
CA ALA A 116 8.29 -20.65 -23.22
C ALA A 116 8.97 -21.58 -22.19
N GLN A 117 8.97 -21.19 -20.91
CA GLN A 117 9.44 -22.03 -19.80
C GLN A 117 8.40 -23.04 -19.29
N GLY A 118 7.19 -23.05 -19.86
CA GLY A 118 6.08 -23.89 -19.39
C GLY A 118 5.54 -23.48 -18.01
N LYS A 119 5.61 -22.19 -17.69
CA LYS A 119 5.23 -21.61 -16.40
C LYS A 119 3.93 -20.80 -16.43
#